data_AF-A0A399P5U5-F1
#
_entry.id   AF-A0A399P5U5-F1
#
_cell.length_a   1.000
_cell.length_b   1.000
_cell.length_c   1.000
_cell.angle_alpha   90.00
_cell.angle_beta   90.00
_cell.angle_gamma   90.00
#
_symmetry.space_group_name_H-M   'P 1'
#
loop_
_entity.id
_entity.type
_entity.pdbx_description
1 polymer ?
#
loop_
_entity_poly.entity_id
_entity_poly.type
_entity_poly.pdbx_seq_one_letter_code
_entity_poly.pdbx_strand_id
1 'polypeptide(L)'
;MPRAGLDARTVTEAGAALADEIGLAGLSMGAVAERLGVKTPSLYKHVASLADLQHRIAVLATTEAGDAMRDATQGRAGQEALTGAAHALRDYVTAHPGRYA
;
A
#
# COMPACT_ATOMS: atom_id res chain seq x y z
N MET A 1 6.66 12.63 24.29
CA MET A 1 7.00 11.31 23.71
C MET A 1 7.69 11.54 22.38
N PRO A 2 8.78 10.81 22.05
CA PRO A 2 9.46 10.99 20.78
C PRO A 2 8.48 10.53 19.69
N ARG A 3 8.10 11.45 18.79
CA ARG A 3 7.24 11.10 17.65
C ARG A 3 7.99 10.02 16.87
N ALA A 4 7.39 8.83 16.74
CA ALA A 4 7.88 7.83 15.81
C ALA A 4 8.17 8.57 14.50
N GLY A 5 9.44 8.50 14.06
CA GLY A 5 9.98 9.39 13.03
C GLY A 5 9.10 9.30 11.81
N LEU A 6 8.42 10.41 11.49
CA LEU A 6 7.68 10.49 10.24
C LEU A 6 8.71 10.31 9.11
N ASP A 7 8.46 9.32 8.26
CA ASP A 7 9.25 9.05 7.07
C ASP A 7 8.31 8.69 5.91
N ALA A 8 8.86 8.62 4.69
CA ALA A 8 8.05 8.38 3.49
C ALA A 8 7.35 7.01 3.51
N ARG A 9 7.99 6.00 4.12
CA ARG A 9 7.45 4.66 4.24
C ARG A 9 6.22 4.65 5.16
N THR A 10 6.31 5.25 6.33
CA THR A 10 5.21 5.35 7.30
C THR A 10 4.01 6.10 6.72
N VAL A 11 4.26 7.18 5.97
CA VAL A 11 3.19 7.92 5.28
C VAL A 11 2.52 7.08 4.21
N THR A 12 3.31 6.29 3.46
CA THR A 12 2.82 5.39 2.41
C THR A 12 1.99 4.25 3.00
N GLU A 13 2.46 3.58 4.04
CA GLU A 13 1.76 2.50 4.73
C GLU A 13 0.44 2.98 5.34
N ALA A 14 0.45 4.15 6.00
CA ALA A 14 -0.78 4.75 6.55
C ALA A 14 -1.76 5.17 5.45
N GLY A 15 -1.25 5.69 4.33
CA GLY A 15 -2.06 6.03 3.16
C GLY A 15 -2.69 4.80 2.51
N ALA A 16 -1.93 3.70 2.39
CA ALA A 16 -2.41 2.44 1.82
C ALA A 16 -3.49 1.80 2.71
N ALA A 17 -3.28 1.76 4.03
CA ALA A 17 -4.29 1.28 4.98
C ALA A 17 -5.55 2.13 4.97
N LEU A 18 -5.42 3.46 4.87
CA LEU A 18 -6.57 4.35 4.72
C LEU A 18 -7.30 4.11 3.39
N ALA A 19 -6.58 3.93 2.28
CA ALA A 19 -7.18 3.61 0.99
C ALA A 19 -8.00 2.31 1.05
N ASP A 20 -7.52 1.28 1.76
CA ASP A 20 -8.26 0.02 1.98
C ASP A 20 -9.60 0.24 2.71
N GLU A 21 -9.71 1.27 3.56
CA GLU A 21 -10.91 1.58 4.33
C GLU A 21 -11.90 2.49 3.60
N ILE A 22 -11.40 3.52 2.90
CA ILE A 22 -12.23 4.58 2.32
C ILE A 22 -12.18 4.66 0.79
N GLY A 23 -11.44 3.76 0.15
CA GLY A 23 -11.15 3.77 -1.28
C GLY A 23 -10.09 4.80 -1.66
N LEU A 24 -9.35 4.52 -2.74
CA LEU A 24 -8.28 5.39 -3.23
C LEU A 24 -8.78 6.79 -3.65
N ALA A 25 -10.01 6.88 -4.16
CA ALA A 25 -10.66 8.14 -4.51
C ALA A 25 -11.00 9.03 -3.30
N GLY A 26 -11.21 8.43 -2.12
CA GLY A 26 -11.43 9.16 -0.87
C GLY A 26 -10.14 9.64 -0.21
N LEU A 27 -8.97 9.20 -0.69
CA LEU A 27 -7.69 9.51 -0.10
C LEU A 27 -7.35 11.00 -0.26
N SER A 28 -6.92 11.62 0.84
CA SER A 28 -6.43 13.01 0.83
C SER A 28 -5.28 13.18 1.81
N MET A 29 -4.45 14.20 1.58
CA MET A 29 -3.35 14.55 2.49
C MET A 29 -3.85 14.89 3.90
N GLY A 30 -5.04 15.48 4.01
CA GLY A 30 -5.66 15.80 5.30
C GLY A 30 -6.04 14.54 6.09
N ALA A 31 -6.70 13.59 5.44
CA ALA A 31 -7.12 12.34 6.09
C ALA A 31 -5.92 11.49 6.54
N VAL A 32 -4.83 11.46 5.75
CA VAL A 32 -3.58 10.79 6.13
C VAL A 32 -2.92 11.49 7.32
N ALA A 33 -2.92 12.83 7.35
CA ALA A 33 -2.35 13.59 8.44
C ALA A 33 -3.11 13.36 9.76
N GLU A 34 -4.44 13.34 9.68
CA GLU A 34 -5.33 13.02 10.79
C GLU A 34 -5.06 11.61 11.33
N ARG A 35 -5.00 10.60 10.45
CA ARG A 35 -4.65 9.22 10.81
C ARG A 35 -3.31 9.11 11.52
N LEU A 36 -2.33 9.89 11.10
CA LEU A 36 -0.98 9.91 11.69
C LEU A 36 -0.87 10.84 12.91
N GLY A 37 -1.91 11.59 13.27
CA GLY A 37 -1.88 12.55 14.38
C GLY A 37 -0.89 13.70 14.16
N VAL A 38 -0.64 14.07 12.90
CA VAL A 38 0.29 15.15 12.51
C VAL A 38 -0.44 16.26 11.75
N LYS A 39 0.24 17.40 11.57
CA LYS A 39 -0.28 18.47 10.72
C LYS A 39 0.00 18.15 9.25
N THR A 40 -0.92 18.45 8.34
CA THR A 40 -0.77 18.23 6.90
C THR A 40 0.56 18.75 6.31
N PRO A 41 1.06 19.94 6.68
CA PRO A 41 2.37 20.43 6.22
C PRO A 41 3.55 19.50 6.55
N SER A 42 3.46 18.70 7.62
CA SER A 42 4.51 17.75 8.00
C SER A 42 4.65 16.60 7.00
N LEU A 43 3.58 16.20 6.32
CA LEU A 43 3.63 15.12 5.33
C LEU A 43 4.44 15.51 4.10
N TYR A 44 4.38 16.79 3.69
CA TYR A 44 5.05 17.25 2.46
C TYR A 44 6.58 17.21 2.53
N LYS A 45 7.16 17.00 3.72
CA LYS A 45 8.59 16.70 3.88
C LYS A 45 8.99 15.29 3.42
N HIS A 46 8.00 14.40 3.24
CA HIS A 46 8.21 12.98 2.98
C HIS A 46 7.55 12.51 1.68
N VAL A 47 6.47 13.18 1.26
CA VAL A 47 5.79 12.93 0.00
C VAL A 47 5.50 14.26 -0.70
N ALA A 48 5.76 14.37 -1.99
CA ALA A 48 5.70 15.64 -2.71
C ALA A 48 4.26 16.12 -2.94
N SER A 49 3.30 15.20 -3.05
CA SER A 49 1.89 15.50 -3.34
C SER A 49 1.01 14.29 -3.03
N LEU A 50 -0.32 14.45 -3.17
CA LEU A 50 -1.25 13.33 -3.15
C LEU A 50 -0.95 12.32 -4.27
N ALA A 51 -0.57 12.80 -5.46
CA ALA A 51 -0.22 11.93 -6.58
C ALA A 51 1.07 11.14 -6.32
N ASP A 52 2.08 11.74 -5.68
CA ASP A 52 3.28 11.01 -5.23
C ASP A 52 2.92 9.93 -4.20
N LEU A 53 2.03 10.25 -3.25
CA LEU A 53 1.55 9.26 -2.29
C LEU A 53 0.79 8.10 -2.98
N GLN A 54 -0.12 8.40 -3.90
CA GLN A 54 -0.85 7.38 -4.68
C GLN A 54 0.12 6.49 -5.48
N HIS A 55 1.14 7.09 -6.11
CA HIS A 55 2.17 6.33 -6.82
C HIS A 55 2.95 5.41 -5.88
N ARG A 56 3.35 5.90 -4.70
CA ARG A 56 4.03 5.08 -3.69
C ARG A 56 3.17 3.93 -3.17
N ILE A 57 1.87 4.16 -2.99
CA ILE A 57 0.92 3.10 -2.64
C ILE A 57 0.85 2.04 -3.75
N ALA A 58 0.81 2.44 -5.02
CA ALA A 58 0.82 1.50 -6.14
C ALA A 58 2.11 0.68 -6.21
N VAL A 59 3.27 1.30 -5.94
CA VAL A 59 4.56 0.61 -5.86
C VAL A 59 4.58 -0.38 -4.69
N LEU A 60 4.10 0.03 -3.52
CA LEU A 60 3.96 -0.84 -2.35
C LEU A 60 3.09 -2.06 -2.71
N ALA A 61 1.91 -1.82 -3.29
CA ALA A 61 0.97 -2.87 -3.61
C ALA A 61 1.50 -3.87 -4.63
N THR A 62 2.17 -3.36 -5.67
CA THR A 62 2.81 -4.21 -6.69
C THR A 62 3.94 -5.06 -6.08
N THR A 63 4.69 -4.49 -5.14
CA THR A 63 5.77 -5.20 -4.43
C THR A 63 5.19 -6.31 -3.54
N GLU A 64 4.21 -6.00 -2.72
CA GLU A 64 3.56 -6.98 -1.83
C GLU A 64 2.87 -8.11 -2.62
N ALA A 65 2.17 -7.78 -3.71
CA ALA A 65 1.56 -8.78 -4.59
C ALA A 65 2.61 -9.66 -5.27
N GLY A 66 3.70 -9.07 -5.76
CA GLY A 66 4.82 -9.79 -6.36
C GLY A 66 5.51 -10.73 -5.36
N ASP A 67 5.66 -10.29 -4.11
CA ASP A 67 6.21 -11.09 -3.02
C ASP A 67 5.30 -12.29 -2.72
N ALA A 68 3.99 -12.08 -2.60
CA ALA A 68 3.01 -13.15 -2.37
C ALA A 68 3.01 -14.18 -3.52
N MET A 69 3.08 -13.72 -4.77
CA MET A 69 3.16 -14.59 -5.95
C MET A 69 4.48 -15.37 -5.98
N ARG A 70 5.61 -14.73 -5.67
CA ARG A 70 6.91 -15.41 -5.58
C ARG A 70 6.85 -16.52 -4.53
N ASP A 71 6.35 -16.23 -3.35
CA ASP A 71 6.30 -17.20 -2.26
C ASP A 71 5.34 -18.36 -2.60
N ALA A 72 4.22 -18.08 -3.26
CA ALA A 72 3.28 -19.09 -3.74
C ALA A 72 3.80 -19.96 -4.89
N THR A 73 4.87 -19.56 -5.58
CA THR A 73 5.47 -20.31 -6.70
C THR A 73 6.72 -21.08 -6.30
N GLN A 74 7.25 -20.89 -5.08
CA GLN A 74 8.43 -21.61 -4.63
C GLN A 74 8.25 -23.13 -4.70
N GLY A 75 9.20 -23.81 -5.34
CA GLY A 75 9.19 -25.27 -5.51
C GLY A 75 8.14 -25.81 -6.48
N ARG A 76 7.39 -24.94 -7.19
CA ARG A 76 6.36 -25.31 -8.17
C ARG A 76 6.78 -24.90 -9.58
N ALA A 77 6.22 -25.57 -10.59
CA ALA A 77 6.43 -25.22 -11.99
C ALA A 77 5.17 -25.47 -12.84
N GLY A 78 5.15 -24.93 -14.06
CA GLY A 78 4.05 -25.15 -15.01
C GLY A 78 2.69 -24.67 -14.48
N GLN A 79 1.67 -25.50 -14.65
CA GLN A 79 0.29 -25.15 -14.26
C GLN A 79 0.15 -24.91 -12.76
N GLU A 80 0.79 -25.71 -11.90
CA GLU A 80 0.69 -25.55 -10.45
C GLU A 80 1.26 -24.20 -9.97
N ALA A 81 2.37 -23.75 -10.57
CA ALA A 81 2.92 -22.44 -10.28
C ALA A 81 1.97 -21.31 -10.74
N LEU A 82 1.41 -21.42 -11.94
CA LEU A 82 0.47 -20.42 -12.46
C LEU A 82 -0.80 -20.31 -11.60
N THR A 83 -1.38 -21.46 -11.22
CA THR A 83 -2.55 -21.49 -10.34
C THR A 83 -2.21 -20.90 -8.96
N GLY A 84 -1.07 -21.27 -8.38
CA GLY A 84 -0.61 -20.72 -7.10
C GLY A 84 -0.43 -19.20 -7.14
N ALA A 85 0.20 -18.67 -8.18
CA ALA A 85 0.39 -17.23 -8.36
C ALA A 85 -0.94 -16.48 -8.54
N ALA A 86 -1.87 -17.04 -9.33
CA ALA A 86 -3.19 -16.44 -9.55
C ALA A 86 -4.03 -16.39 -8.26
N HIS A 87 -3.98 -17.43 -7.43
CA HIS A 87 -4.61 -17.43 -6.12
C HIS A 87 -3.98 -16.40 -5.19
N ALA A 88 -2.65 -16.35 -5.11
CA ALA A 88 -1.95 -15.38 -4.27
C ALA A 88 -2.28 -13.93 -4.66
N LEU A 89 -2.33 -13.61 -5.96
CA LEU A 89 -2.74 -12.30 -6.42
C LEU A 89 -4.19 -11.99 -6.06
N ARG A 90 -5.11 -12.94 -6.25
CA ARG A 90 -6.51 -12.78 -5.88
C ARG A 90 -6.65 -12.52 -4.38
N ASP A 91 -5.99 -13.31 -3.55
CA ASP A 91 -6.05 -13.21 -2.09
C ASP A 91 -5.47 -11.87 -1.62
N TYR A 92 -4.40 -11.39 -2.25
CA TYR A 92 -3.85 -10.06 -1.98
C TYR A 92 -4.85 -8.94 -2.30
N VAL A 93 -5.44 -8.98 -3.50
CA VAL A 93 -6.39 -7.95 -3.95
C VAL A 93 -7.67 -7.94 -3.12
N THR A 94 -8.16 -9.11 -2.67
CA THR A 94 -9.34 -9.18 -1.80
C THR A 94 -9.04 -8.71 -0.38
N ALA A 95 -7.82 -8.90 0.12
CA ALA A 95 -7.36 -8.38 1.40
C ALA A 95 -7.10 -6.85 1.37
N HIS A 96 -6.70 -6.31 0.21
CA HIS A 96 -6.33 -4.90 0.02
C HIS A 96 -7.11 -4.23 -1.11
N PRO A 97 -8.46 -4.13 -0.98
CA PRO A 97 -9.32 -3.66 -2.06
C PRO A 97 -9.04 -2.21 -2.47
N GLY A 98 -8.56 -1.36 -1.54
CA GLY A 98 -8.29 0.04 -1.80
C GLY A 98 -6.95 0.31 -2.48
N ARG A 99 -6.04 -0.67 -2.47
CA ARG A 99 -4.73 -0.60 -3.15
C ARG A 99 -4.77 -1.07 -4.61
N TYR A 100 -5.86 -1.71 -5.02
CA TYR A 100 -6.04 -2.27 -6.36
C TYR A 100 -6.99 -1.45 -7.26
N ALA A 101 -7.82 -0.58 -6.67
CA ALA A 101 -8.89 0.15 -7.36
C ALA A 101 -8.44 1.39 -8.14
#